data_AF-A0A967WAH9-F1
#
_entry.id   AF-A0A967WAH9-F1
#
_cell.length_a   1.000
_cell.length_b   1.000
_cell.length_c   1.000
_cell.angle_alpha   90.00
_cell.angle_beta   90.00
_cell.angle_gamma   90.00
#
_symmetry.space_group_name_H-M   'P 1'
#
loop_
_entity.id
_entity.type
_entity.pdbx_description
1 polymer ?
#
loop_
_entity_poly.entity_id
_entity_poly.type
_entity_poly.pdbx_seq_one_letter_code
_entity_poly.pdbx_strand_id
1 'polypeptide(L)' 'WEEVHYRGESLLQTMVGMMPKLTTLSPQGTVHAKTIYSAVNVLRRVPPGPVFALLSTEACFVPMGGGYWTFDQALV' A
#
# COMPACT_ATOMS: atom_id res chain seq x y z
N TRP A 1 -4.59 -6.31 19.92
CA TRP A 1 -3.49 -7.16 19.40
C TRP A 1 -3.96 -8.60 19.35
N GLU A 2 -5.05 -8.84 18.63
CA GLU A 2 -5.61 -10.16 18.39
C GLU A 2 -5.57 -10.37 16.88
N GLU A 3 -4.87 -11.44 16.48
CA GLU A 3 -4.87 -12.04 15.14
C GLU A 3 -4.33 -11.22 13.96
N VAL A 4 -3.01 -10.98 13.92
CA VAL A 4 -2.32 -10.87 12.63
C VAL A 4 -1.93 -12.28 12.21
N HIS A 5 -2.88 -13.02 11.65
CA HIS A 5 -2.62 -14.32 11.01
C HIS A 5 -1.76 -14.08 9.77
N TYR A 6 -0.44 -14.20 9.90
CA TYR A 6 0.48 -14.17 8.76
C TYR A 6 0.43 -15.49 7.95
N ARG A 7 -0.77 -16.00 7.64
CA ARG A 7 -0.96 -17.24 6.88
C ARG A 7 -1.19 -16.89 5.41
N GLY A 8 -0.13 -16.94 4.60
CA GLY A 8 -0.24 -17.10 3.14
C GLY A 8 -0.63 -15.87 2.32
N GLU A 9 -0.90 -14.70 2.91
CA GLU A 9 -1.24 -13.51 2.11
C GLU A 9 -0.06 -12.99 1.26
N SER A 10 -0.35 -12.70 0.00
CA SER A 10 0.59 -12.09 -0.93
C SER A 10 0.91 -10.65 -0.52
N LEU A 11 2.05 -10.12 -0.98
CA LEU A 11 2.40 -8.72 -0.72
C LEU A 11 1.33 -7.77 -1.28
N LEU A 12 0.75 -8.13 -2.44
CA LEU A 12 -0.35 -7.39 -3.05
C LEU A 12 -1.59 -7.34 -2.14
N GLN A 13 -2.01 -8.48 -1.57
CA GLN A 13 -3.14 -8.54 -0.65
C GLN A 13 -2.92 -7.65 0.59
N THR A 14 -1.70 -7.68 1.16
CA THR A 14 -1.34 -6.78 2.26
C THR A 14 -1.45 -5.31 1.86
N MET A 15 -0.96 -4.93 0.67
CA MET A 15 -1.03 -3.55 0.18
C MET A 15 -2.46 -3.11 -0.11
N VAL A 16 -3.25 -3.92 -0.82
CA VAL A 16 -4.67 -3.66 -1.12
C VAL A 16 -5.48 -3.48 0.15
N GLY A 17 -5.28 -4.32 1.16
CA GLY A 17 -6.00 -4.21 2.44
C GLY A 17 -5.64 -2.97 3.26
N MET A 18 -4.49 -2.35 3.00
CA MET A 18 -3.98 -1.23 3.77
C MET A 18 -4.17 0.12 3.08
N MET A 19 -4.09 0.17 1.74
CA MET A 19 -4.14 1.43 0.98
C MET A 19 -5.39 2.28 1.24
N PRO A 20 -6.63 1.72 1.29
CA PRO A 20 -7.82 2.49 1.65
C PRO A 20 -7.71 3.18 3.02
N LYS A 21 -7.05 2.54 3.99
CA LYS A 21 -6.87 3.10 5.33
C LYS A 21 -5.80 4.19 5.35
N LEU A 22 -4.80 4.12 4.47
CA LEU A 22 -3.75 5.12 4.39
C LEU A 22 -4.22 6.38 3.67
N THR A 23 -5.03 6.26 2.61
CA THR A 23 -5.52 7.42 1.86
C THR A 23 -6.40 8.32 2.72
N THR A 24 -7.20 7.76 3.63
CA THR A 24 -8.04 8.52 4.57
C THR A 24 -7.27 9.32 5.62
N LEU A 25 -5.97 9.06 5.80
CA LEU A 25 -5.13 9.83 6.73
C LEU A 25 -4.72 11.21 6.18
N SER A 26 -5.04 11.49 4.92
CA SER A 26 -4.77 12.77 4.27
C SER A 26 -6.07 13.37 3.70
N PRO A 27 -6.29 14.69 3.81
CA PRO A 27 -7.43 15.33 3.17
C PRO A 27 -7.45 15.17 1.64
N GLN A 28 -6.27 15.02 1.02
CA GLN A 28 -6.12 14.87 -0.42
C GLN A 28 -6.37 13.45 -0.91
N GLY A 29 -6.55 12.47 -0.01
CA GLY A 29 -6.70 11.07 -0.40
C GLY A 29 -5.42 10.46 -1.00
N THR A 30 -4.25 11.02 -0.70
CA THR A 30 -2.95 10.60 -1.28
C THR A 30 -1.93 10.26 -0.22
N VAL A 31 -1.06 9.29 -0.51
CA VAL A 31 -0.06 8.77 0.41
C VAL A 31 1.29 8.75 -0.27
N HIS A 32 2.32 9.27 0.41
CA HIS A 32 3.68 9.24 -0.12
C HIS A 32 4.26 7.82 -0.08
N ALA A 33 5.04 7.42 -1.09
CA ALA A 33 5.62 6.07 -1.18
C ALA A 33 6.40 5.63 0.06
N LYS A 34 7.12 6.55 0.72
CA LYS A 34 7.81 6.27 1.99
C LYS A 34 6.84 5.84 3.10
N THR A 35 5.67 6.47 3.19
CA THR A 35 4.65 6.13 4.18
C THR A 35 4.03 4.77 3.88
N ILE A 36 3.73 4.50 2.61
CA ILE A 36 3.24 3.18 2.16
C ILE A 36 4.26 2.10 2.54
N TYR A 37 5.53 2.27 2.19
CA TYR A 37 6.59 1.33 2.55
C TYR A 37 6.71 1.12 4.07
N SER A 38 6.76 2.19 4.86
CA SER A 38 6.85 2.09 6.31
C SER A 38 5.67 1.33 6.91
N ALA A 39 4.45 1.58 6.44
CA ALA A 39 3.26 0.90 6.90
C ALA A 39 3.26 -0.59 6.52
N VAL A 40 3.65 -0.93 5.28
CA VAL A 40 3.78 -2.33 4.84
C VAL A 40 4.85 -3.03 5.67
N ASN A 41 5.99 -2.38 5.90
CA ASN A 41 7.15 -2.97 6.58
C ASN A 41 6.89 -3.27 8.07
N VAL A 42 5.94 -2.58 8.70
CA VAL A 42 5.46 -2.89 10.06
C VAL A 42 4.69 -4.21 10.08
N LEU A 43 3.89 -4.49 9.05
CA LEU A 43 3.09 -5.72 8.95
C LEU A 43 3.88 -6.91 8.38
N ARG A 44 4.79 -6.62 7.45
CA ARG A 44 5.62 -7.61 6.75
C ARG A 44 6.98 -7.01 6.44
N ARG A 45 8.04 -7.54 7.05
CA ARG A 45 9.42 -7.21 6.70
C ARG A 45 9.69 -7.55 5.23
N VAL A 46 9.80 -6.53 4.39
CA VAL A 46 10.16 -6.66 2.96
C VAL A 46 11.15 -5.57 2.55
N PRO A 47 12.03 -5.85 1.58
CA PRO A 47 12.77 -4.79 0.91
C PRO A 47 11.80 -3.78 0.27
N PRO A 48 12.20 -2.50 0.09
CA PRO A 48 11.35 -1.50 -0.55
C PRO A 48 11.05 -1.82 -2.02
N GLY A 49 11.97 -2.49 -2.72
CA GLY A 49 11.84 -2.80 -4.15
C GLY A 49 10.52 -3.47 -4.54
N PRO A 50 10.14 -4.61 -3.93
CA PRO A 50 8.85 -5.25 -4.20
C PRO A 50 7.61 -4.37 -3.95
N VAL A 51 7.63 -3.50 -2.93
CA VAL A 51 6.51 -2.58 -2.67
C VAL A 51 6.40 -1.55 -3.79
N PHE A 52 7.53 -0.97 -4.20
CA PHE A 52 7.55 0.03 -5.28
C PHE A 52 7.26 -0.58 -6.65
N ALA A 53 7.65 -1.85 -6.86
CA ALA A 53 7.28 -2.60 -8.05
C ALA A 53 5.75 -2.69 -8.15
N LEU A 54 5.07 -3.15 -7.10
CA LEU A 54 3.61 -3.24 -7.09
C LEU A 54 2.94 -1.87 -7.27
N LEU A 55 3.42 -0.82 -6.59
CA LEU A 55 2.94 0.56 -6.80
C LEU A 55 3.06 1.05 -8.26
N SER A 56 3.96 0.46 -9.04
CA SER A 56 4.22 0.83 -10.43
C SER A 56 3.54 -0.09 -11.45
N THR A 57 3.14 -1.30 -11.04
CA THR A 57 2.61 -2.33 -11.95
C THR A 57 1.12 -2.59 -11.79
N GLU A 58 0.56 -2.40 -10.59
CA GLU A 58 -0.84 -2.70 -10.32
C GLU A 58 -1.73 -1.46 -10.52
N ALA A 59 -2.80 -1.62 -11.28
CA ALA A 59 -3.67 -0.51 -11.69
C ALA A 59 -4.39 0.19 -10.53
N CYS A 60 -4.69 -0.55 -9.45
CA CYS A 60 -5.34 0.01 -8.26
C CYS A 60 -4.48 1.03 -7.50
N PHE A 61 -3.15 1.06 -7.72
CA PHE A 61 -2.27 2.06 -7.11
C PHE A 61 -2.02 3.20 -8.10
N VAL A 62 -2.82 4.27 -8.01
CA VAL A 62 -2.81 5.34 -9.01
C VAL A 62 -1.78 6.43 -8.64
N PRO A 63 -0.76 6.69 -9.48
CA PRO A 63 0.26 7.69 -9.19
C PRO A 63 -0.29 9.11 -9.37
N MET A 64 -0.06 9.97 -8.39
CA MET A 64 -0.54 11.36 -8.34
C MET A 64 0.58 12.40 -8.57
N GLY A 65 1.80 11.94 -8.87
CA GLY A 65 2.99 12.77 -9.02
C GLY A 65 3.69 13.07 -7.69
N GLY A 66 4.93 13.57 -7.75
CA GLY A 66 5.70 13.98 -6.56
C GLY A 66 5.97 12.88 -5.52
N GLY A 67 5.88 11.59 -5.92
CA GLY A 67 6.04 10.46 -5.00
C GLY A 67 4.77 10.10 -4.22
N TYR A 68 3.60 10.59 -4.64
CA TYR A 68 2.30 10.28 -4.04
C TYR A 68 1.48 9.30 -4.89
N TRP A 69 0.73 8.45 -4.19
CA TRP A 69 -0.23 7.51 -4.76
C TRP A 69 -1.59 7.69 -4.09
N THR A 70 -2.66 7.43 -4.83
CA THR A 70 -3.98 7.15 -4.26
C THR A 70 -4.36 5.69 -4.54
N PHE A 71 -5.59 5.31 -4.21
CA PHE A 71 -6.08 3.94 -4.37
C PHE A 71 -7.46 3.93 -5.00
N ASP A 72 -7.62 3.10 -6.03
CA ASP A 72 -8.92 2.84 -6.67
C ASP A 72 -9.32 1.38 -6.44
N GLN A 73 -10.34 1.19 -5.59
CA GLN A 73 -10.85 -0.13 -5.24
C GLN A 73 -11.52 -0.85 -6.42
N ALA A 74 -11.99 -0.12 -7.44
CA ALA A 74 -12.61 -0.71 -8.62
C ALA A 74 -11.58 -1.37 -9.56
N LEU A 75 -10.28 -1.14 -9.35
CA LEU A 75 -9.17 -1.63 -10.18
C LEU A 75 -8.35 -2.75 -9.51
N VAL A 76 -8.86 -3.31 -8.40
CA VAL A 76 -8.22 -4.43 -7.66
C VAL A 76 -8.43 -5.76 -8.39
#